data_AF-A0A3M7I7Q6-F1
#
_entry.id   AF-A0A3M7I7Q6-F1
#
_cell.length_a   1.000
_cell.length_b   1.000
_cell.length_c   1.000
_cell.angle_alpha   90.00
_cell.angle_beta   90.00
_cell.angle_gamma   90.00
#
_symmetry.space_group_name_H-M   'P 1'
#
loop_
_entity.id
_entity.type
_entity.pdbx_description
1 polymer ?
#
loop_
_entity_poly.entity_id
_entity_poly.type
_entity_poly.pdbx_seq_one_letter_code
_entity_poly.pdbx_strand_id
1 'polypeptide(L)'
;MPTVRGCHLVGSVPLPSTEDVLRQCTAGMPNRLKRIPDGETGARNMFTMFQASVFSPVPEMSTLFQMNSKIPARDYTAAEVDQGVRKLQEAGPVETGYDAAAIESYAVFQKMKSEGVLHPTTKFQACIPTVASVLAPFVQAAFQAKVEPIYEEALFRAIRRIQDAIPHDELAIQIDLAADTAYWEGYELFQPWFGDGDLEKVRAHCVDYVVRMIGQVDGDVEVGLHNCYGDMDHRHFMEPTSLAALVERTRRIYEQTPHPITFIHFPVPKSAASNLEPFLAPLVDLLPKFKEHNTEVYLGVVHENNLDLTRKMVAAAGEVLGDFPFGVATECGWGRTAAGEIESILSISAEVSEPIF
;
A
#
# COMPACT_ATOMS: atom_id res chain seq x y z
N MET A 1 10.19 -26.88 -9.01
CA MET A 1 10.16 -25.98 -7.83
C MET A 1 9.89 -24.59 -8.35
N PRO A 2 9.01 -23.80 -7.71
CA PRO A 2 8.72 -22.44 -8.15
C PRO A 2 9.98 -21.58 -8.17
N THR A 3 10.07 -20.66 -9.14
CA THR A 3 11.15 -19.67 -9.19
C THR A 3 10.76 -18.48 -8.32
N VAL A 4 11.15 -18.53 -7.05
CA VAL A 4 10.87 -17.48 -6.06
C VAL A 4 12.06 -16.53 -5.97
N ARG A 5 11.89 -15.28 -6.42
CA ARG A 5 12.98 -14.31 -6.54
C ARG A 5 12.72 -13.06 -5.72
N GLY A 6 13.60 -12.83 -4.75
CA GLY A 6 13.60 -11.65 -3.92
C GLY A 6 12.41 -11.56 -2.97
N CYS A 7 12.42 -10.45 -2.24
CA CYS A 7 11.43 -10.10 -1.25
C CYS A 7 10.89 -8.70 -1.52
N HIS A 8 9.69 -8.44 -1.02
CA HIS A 8 9.10 -7.12 -0.98
C HIS A 8 8.67 -6.75 0.44
N LEU A 9 8.94 -5.50 0.80
CA LEU A 9 8.52 -4.88 2.04
C LEU A 9 7.40 -3.90 1.72
N VAL A 10 6.24 -4.11 2.32
CA VAL A 10 5.04 -3.32 2.00
C VAL A 10 5.21 -1.85 2.39
N GLY A 11 5.82 -1.53 3.52
CA GLY A 11 5.96 -0.15 3.96
C GLY A 11 6.42 -0.06 5.39
N SER A 12 5.46 -0.02 6.32
CA SER A 12 5.73 0.05 7.76
C SER A 12 6.61 -1.09 8.28
N VAL A 13 7.56 -0.72 9.14
CA VAL A 13 8.45 -1.61 9.89
C VAL A 13 8.59 -1.04 11.32
N PRO A 14 8.31 -1.81 12.39
CA PRO A 14 8.13 -1.28 13.73
C PRO A 14 9.50 -1.11 14.43
N LEU A 15 10.40 -0.37 13.77
CA LEU A 15 11.73 -0.06 14.25
C LEU A 15 11.87 1.44 14.55
N PRO A 16 12.85 1.85 15.36
CA PRO A 16 12.93 3.22 15.86
C PRO A 16 13.22 4.28 14.80
N SER A 17 13.90 3.91 13.71
CA SER A 17 14.35 4.85 12.69
C SER A 17 14.48 4.21 11.30
N THR A 18 14.48 5.04 10.26
CA THR A 18 14.80 4.62 8.88
C THR A 18 16.15 3.90 8.80
N GLU A 19 17.18 4.35 9.54
CA GLU A 19 18.49 3.69 9.53
C GLU A 19 18.41 2.25 10.07
N ASP A 20 17.67 2.03 11.17
CA ASP A 20 17.47 0.69 11.74
C ASP A 20 16.73 -0.22 10.75
N VAL A 21 15.71 0.29 10.07
CA VAL A 21 14.95 -0.44 9.03
C VAL A 21 15.86 -0.89 7.90
N LEU A 22 16.62 0.04 7.32
CA LEU A 22 17.51 -0.24 6.19
C LEU A 22 18.57 -1.27 6.58
N ARG A 23 19.18 -1.15 7.76
CA ARG A 23 20.20 -2.09 8.24
C ARG A 23 19.62 -3.47 8.52
N GLN A 24 18.54 -3.55 9.30
CA GLN A 24 18.00 -4.83 9.73
C GLN A 24 17.38 -5.62 8.58
N CYS A 25 16.61 -4.96 7.71
CA CYS A 25 15.99 -5.64 6.57
C CYS A 25 17.03 -6.13 5.55
N THR A 26 18.06 -5.32 5.28
CA THR A 26 19.11 -5.71 4.33
C THR A 26 20.00 -6.83 4.87
N ALA A 27 20.30 -6.81 6.18
CA ALA A 27 21.03 -7.89 6.83
C ALA A 27 20.22 -9.20 6.88
N GLY A 28 18.90 -9.11 7.15
CA GLY A 28 18.01 -10.26 7.22
C GLY A 28 17.64 -10.86 5.86
N MET A 29 17.64 -10.05 4.80
CA MET A 29 17.29 -10.47 3.44
C MET A 29 18.38 -10.03 2.43
N PRO A 30 19.60 -10.57 2.56
CA PRO A 30 20.74 -10.12 1.77
C PRO A 30 20.48 -10.32 0.28
N ASN A 31 20.73 -9.28 -0.51
CA ASN A 31 20.58 -9.24 -1.97
C ASN A 31 19.19 -9.64 -2.49
N ARG A 32 18.14 -9.46 -1.69
CA ARG A 32 16.75 -9.83 -2.05
C ARG A 32 15.81 -8.65 -2.24
N LEU A 33 16.23 -7.44 -1.86
CA LEU A 33 15.40 -6.24 -1.88
C LEU A 33 15.75 -5.34 -3.06
N LYS A 34 14.89 -5.36 -4.09
CA LYS A 34 15.00 -4.42 -5.22
C LYS A 34 14.61 -3.00 -4.80
N ARG A 35 13.64 -2.91 -3.89
CA ARG A 35 13.07 -1.70 -3.32
C ARG A 35 13.01 -1.87 -1.81
N ILE A 36 13.24 -0.79 -1.07
CA ILE A 36 13.12 -0.80 0.39
C ILE A 36 12.45 0.50 0.86
N PRO A 37 11.37 0.40 1.67
CA PRO A 37 10.72 1.56 2.25
C PRO A 37 11.51 2.10 3.44
N ASP A 38 11.14 3.30 3.89
CA ASP A 38 11.70 3.91 5.09
C ASP A 38 11.16 3.32 6.41
N GLY A 39 10.22 2.38 6.33
CA GLY A 39 9.60 1.74 7.47
C GLY A 39 8.49 2.54 8.14
N GLU A 40 8.12 3.71 7.61
CA GLU A 40 7.07 4.59 8.17
C GLU A 40 7.29 4.86 9.67
N THR A 41 8.54 5.08 10.09
CA THR A 41 8.86 5.17 11.53
C THR A 41 8.29 6.42 12.22
N GLY A 42 8.30 6.42 13.56
CA GLY A 42 7.86 7.57 14.35
C GLY A 42 6.36 7.84 14.22
N ALA A 43 5.98 9.09 13.89
CA ALA A 43 4.58 9.50 13.79
C ALA A 43 3.80 8.76 12.69
N ARG A 44 4.49 8.14 11.72
CA ARG A 44 3.88 7.40 10.60
C ARG A 44 3.70 5.91 10.86
N ASN A 45 4.05 5.40 12.04
CA ASN A 45 4.12 3.96 12.33
C ASN A 45 2.79 3.20 12.21
N MET A 46 1.69 3.93 12.07
CA MET A 46 0.33 3.42 11.91
C MET A 46 -0.28 3.88 10.59
N PHE A 47 0.46 3.75 9.48
CA PHE A 47 0.00 4.03 8.12
C PHE A 47 -0.54 5.47 7.97
N THR A 48 -1.84 5.64 7.73
CA THR A 48 -2.45 6.95 7.49
C THR A 48 -2.79 7.72 8.77
N MET A 49 -2.57 7.17 9.98
CA MET A 49 -2.97 7.83 11.24
C MET A 49 -2.39 9.24 11.42
N PHE A 50 -1.17 9.51 10.93
CA PHE A 50 -0.58 10.86 10.98
C PHE A 50 -1.35 11.89 10.16
N GLN A 51 -2.14 11.44 9.16
CA GLN A 51 -2.99 12.29 8.33
C GLN A 51 -4.21 12.83 9.08
N ALA A 52 -4.60 12.24 10.23
CA ALA A 52 -5.69 12.79 11.04
C ALA A 52 -5.47 14.27 11.40
N SER A 53 -4.19 14.63 11.62
CA SER A 53 -3.79 15.99 11.98
C SER A 53 -4.01 17.03 10.86
N VAL A 54 -4.05 16.60 9.59
CA VAL A 54 -4.21 17.47 8.42
C VAL A 54 -5.51 18.28 8.49
N PHE A 55 -6.57 17.69 9.07
CA PHE A 55 -7.90 18.32 9.17
C PHE A 55 -8.14 19.06 10.49
N SER A 56 -7.14 19.12 11.38
CA SER A 56 -7.25 19.79 12.69
C SER A 56 -7.63 21.27 12.65
N PRO A 57 -7.34 22.06 11.59
CA PRO A 57 -7.85 23.43 11.48
C PRO A 57 -9.38 23.52 11.46
N VAL A 58 -10.09 22.42 11.17
CA VAL A 58 -11.55 22.35 11.12
C VAL A 58 -12.04 21.16 11.97
N PRO A 59 -12.09 21.28 13.30
CA PRO A 59 -12.41 20.16 14.19
C PRO A 59 -13.75 19.48 13.91
N GLU A 60 -14.74 20.21 13.38
CA GLU A 60 -16.04 19.65 12.97
C GLU A 60 -15.95 18.74 11.74
N MET A 61 -14.89 18.85 10.93
CA MET A 61 -14.62 17.98 9.78
C MET A 61 -13.98 16.66 10.23
N SER A 62 -13.21 16.67 11.31
CA SER A 62 -12.50 15.50 11.80
C SER A 62 -13.44 14.44 12.37
N THR A 63 -13.12 13.19 12.10
CA THR A 63 -13.78 12.05 12.75
C THR A 63 -13.19 11.81 14.14
N LEU A 64 -13.97 11.14 14.98
CA LEU A 64 -13.44 10.45 16.15
C LEU A 64 -13.08 9.04 15.71
N PHE A 65 -11.86 8.85 15.22
CA PHE A 65 -11.39 7.53 14.79
C PHE A 65 -11.30 6.59 16.00
N GLN A 66 -12.07 5.51 15.95
CA GLN A 66 -11.98 4.39 16.87
C GLN A 66 -11.73 3.14 16.04
N MET A 67 -10.68 2.41 16.38
CA MET A 67 -10.31 1.21 15.65
C MET A 67 -11.47 0.21 15.69
N ASN A 68 -11.75 -0.43 14.55
CA ASN A 68 -12.75 -1.50 14.40
C ASN A 68 -14.18 -1.09 14.78
N SER A 69 -14.50 0.20 14.68
CA SER A 69 -15.80 0.74 15.06
C SER A 69 -16.38 1.59 13.95
N LYS A 70 -17.71 1.63 13.86
CA LYS A 70 -18.39 2.56 12.97
C LYS A 70 -18.04 3.98 13.39
N ILE A 71 -17.55 4.78 12.45
CA ILE A 71 -17.27 6.20 12.69
C ILE A 71 -18.60 6.89 13.02
N PRO A 72 -18.72 7.56 14.18
CA PRO A 72 -19.91 8.32 14.52
C PRO A 72 -20.14 9.42 13.47
N ALA A 73 -21.23 9.27 12.71
CA ALA A 73 -21.66 10.28 11.76
C ALA A 73 -22.46 11.36 12.50
N ARG A 74 -22.19 12.62 12.14
CA ARG A 74 -22.99 13.77 12.53
C ARG A 74 -23.67 14.37 11.31
N ASP A 75 -24.89 14.84 11.48
CA ASP A 75 -25.60 15.59 10.45
C ASP A 75 -25.06 17.02 10.37
N TYR A 76 -24.82 17.47 9.14
CA TYR A 76 -24.39 18.83 8.83
C TYR A 76 -25.30 19.41 7.75
N THR A 77 -25.68 20.68 7.91
CA THR A 77 -26.32 21.43 6.84
C THR A 77 -25.32 21.74 5.73
N ALA A 78 -25.81 21.97 4.50
CA ALA A 78 -24.95 22.36 3.39
C ALA A 78 -24.11 23.61 3.69
N ALA A 79 -24.67 24.56 4.46
CA ALA A 79 -23.98 25.79 4.87
C ALA A 79 -22.84 25.51 5.87
N GLU A 80 -23.01 24.58 6.81
CA GLU A 80 -21.95 24.16 7.72
C GLU A 80 -20.82 23.44 6.97
N VAL A 81 -21.17 22.59 6.00
CA VAL A 81 -20.17 21.93 5.14
C VAL A 81 -19.39 22.97 4.35
N ASP A 82 -20.07 23.92 3.70
CA ASP A 82 -19.42 25.01 2.95
C ASP A 82 -18.52 25.87 3.83
N GLN A 83 -18.96 26.18 5.05
CA GLN A 83 -18.17 26.93 6.00
C GLN A 83 -16.91 26.16 6.43
N GLY A 84 -17.03 24.87 6.73
CA GLY A 84 -15.88 24.05 7.12
C GLY A 84 -14.87 23.90 5.99
N VAL A 85 -15.32 23.71 4.74
CA VAL A 85 -14.42 23.66 3.56
C VAL A 85 -13.70 24.99 3.36
N ARG A 86 -14.39 26.13 3.52
CA ARG A 86 -13.74 27.45 3.45
C ARG A 86 -12.70 27.64 4.54
N LYS A 87 -12.99 27.26 5.79
CA LYS A 87 -12.02 27.31 6.89
C LYS A 87 -10.77 26.49 6.59
N LEU A 88 -10.92 25.30 5.99
CA LEU A 88 -9.80 24.46 5.60
C LEU A 88 -8.91 25.17 4.58
N GLN A 89 -9.51 25.81 3.56
CA GLN A 89 -8.78 26.56 2.54
C GLN A 89 -8.12 27.84 3.09
N GLU A 90 -8.79 28.54 4.00
CA GLU A 90 -8.28 29.76 4.66
C GLU A 90 -7.13 29.46 5.64
N ALA A 91 -7.07 28.25 6.20
CA ALA A 91 -5.96 27.79 7.04
C ALA A 91 -4.64 27.64 6.27
N GLY A 92 -4.70 27.62 4.94
CA GLY A 92 -3.55 27.51 4.04
C GLY A 92 -3.61 26.25 3.16
N PRO A 93 -2.57 26.02 2.34
CA PRO A 93 -2.47 24.80 1.56
C PRO A 93 -2.49 23.57 2.47
N VAL A 94 -3.26 22.56 2.06
CA VAL A 94 -3.18 21.24 2.69
C VAL A 94 -1.80 20.64 2.38
N GLU A 95 -1.05 20.31 3.42
CA GLU A 95 0.27 19.67 3.36
C GLU A 95 0.15 18.27 3.95
N THR A 96 0.36 17.24 3.13
CA THR A 96 0.19 15.83 3.56
C THR A 96 1.41 15.32 4.33
N GLY A 97 2.59 15.90 4.09
CA GLY A 97 3.84 15.52 4.74
C GLY A 97 4.48 14.23 4.21
N TYR A 98 3.88 13.55 3.21
CA TYR A 98 4.48 12.38 2.57
C TYR A 98 5.79 12.74 1.85
N ASP A 99 5.83 13.88 1.18
CA ASP A 99 7.01 14.43 0.53
C ASP A 99 8.13 14.76 1.52
N ALA A 100 7.82 15.50 2.57
CA ALA A 100 8.80 15.86 3.60
C ALA A 100 9.45 14.61 4.22
N ALA A 101 8.63 13.60 4.57
CA ALA A 101 9.12 12.36 5.16
C ALA A 101 9.95 11.51 4.19
N ALA A 102 9.53 11.42 2.92
CA ALA A 102 10.25 10.69 1.89
C ALA A 102 11.62 11.33 1.60
N ILE A 103 11.68 12.66 1.49
CA ILE A 103 12.91 13.40 1.22
C ILE A 103 13.90 13.27 2.40
N GLU A 104 13.42 13.39 3.63
CA GLU A 104 14.24 13.16 4.83
C GLU A 104 14.79 11.73 4.88
N SER A 105 13.93 10.74 4.63
CA SER A 105 14.32 9.33 4.64
C SER A 105 15.26 8.96 3.50
N TYR A 106 15.11 9.59 2.33
CA TYR A 106 16.01 9.38 1.19
C TYR A 106 17.44 9.83 1.50
N ALA A 107 17.63 10.90 2.28
CA ALA A 107 18.98 11.31 2.72
C ALA A 107 19.67 10.21 3.54
N VAL A 108 18.92 9.49 4.39
CA VAL A 108 19.42 8.33 5.14
C VAL A 108 19.70 7.15 4.21
N PHE A 109 18.78 6.89 3.27
CA PHE A 109 18.94 5.85 2.25
C PHE A 109 20.22 6.04 1.41
N GLN A 110 20.48 7.26 0.94
CA GLN A 110 21.67 7.60 0.17
C GLN A 110 22.96 7.39 0.99
N LYS A 111 22.94 7.77 2.28
CA LYS A 111 24.04 7.48 3.22
C LYS A 111 24.28 5.97 3.29
N MET A 112 23.23 5.15 3.47
CA MET A 112 23.33 3.69 3.55
C MET A 112 23.87 3.06 2.25
N LYS A 113 23.52 3.58 1.06
CA LYS A 113 24.15 3.15 -0.21
C LYS A 113 25.63 3.50 -0.25
N SER A 114 26.02 4.71 0.17
CA SER A 114 27.42 5.14 0.18
C SER A 114 28.30 4.33 1.14
N GLU A 115 27.71 3.83 2.23
CA GLU A 115 28.37 2.94 3.21
C GLU A 115 28.43 1.48 2.76
N GLY A 116 27.82 1.14 1.61
CA GLY A 116 27.75 -0.24 1.10
C GLY A 116 26.78 -1.14 1.86
N VAL A 117 25.90 -0.57 2.70
CA VAL A 117 24.84 -1.33 3.39
C VAL A 117 23.81 -1.80 2.38
N LEU A 118 23.41 -0.91 1.46
CA LEU A 118 22.45 -1.20 0.41
C LEU A 118 23.15 -1.53 -0.91
N HIS A 119 22.56 -2.43 -1.70
CA HIS A 119 23.07 -2.72 -3.04
C HIS A 119 22.97 -1.46 -3.94
N PRO A 120 23.94 -1.19 -4.83
CA PRO A 120 23.96 0.04 -5.64
C PRO A 120 22.72 0.26 -6.52
N THR A 121 22.01 -0.81 -6.88
CA THR A 121 20.80 -0.77 -7.71
C THR A 121 19.49 -0.86 -6.92
N THR A 122 19.55 -0.95 -5.58
CA THR A 122 18.34 -0.89 -4.76
C THR A 122 17.74 0.52 -4.87
N LYS A 123 16.42 0.58 -5.00
CA LYS A 123 15.62 1.83 -5.06
C LYS A 123 14.98 2.13 -3.71
N PHE A 124 14.81 3.41 -3.42
CA PHE A 124 14.02 3.91 -2.32
C PHE A 124 12.53 3.80 -2.66
N GLN A 125 11.74 3.19 -1.77
CA GLN A 125 10.31 3.02 -1.94
C GLN A 125 9.53 4.07 -1.13
N ALA A 126 8.81 4.96 -1.79
CA ALA A 126 7.87 5.87 -1.17
C ALA A 126 6.45 5.28 -1.24
N CYS A 127 5.83 4.99 -0.09
CA CYS A 127 4.47 4.44 0.00
C CYS A 127 3.45 5.58 0.17
N ILE A 128 2.47 5.63 -0.74
CA ILE A 128 1.46 6.69 -0.81
C ILE A 128 0.06 6.04 -0.74
N PRO A 129 -0.80 6.41 0.21
CA PRO A 129 -2.15 5.87 0.29
C PRO A 129 -3.04 6.44 -0.81
N THR A 130 -4.11 5.73 -1.14
CA THR A 130 -5.23 6.34 -1.88
C THR A 130 -5.91 7.44 -1.06
N VAL A 131 -6.54 8.40 -1.74
CA VAL A 131 -7.39 9.42 -1.10
C VAL A 131 -8.48 8.78 -0.24
N ALA A 132 -9.02 7.65 -0.70
CA ALA A 132 -9.97 6.83 0.03
C ALA A 132 -9.44 6.39 1.40
N SER A 133 -8.19 5.95 1.47
CA SER A 133 -7.54 5.43 2.68
C SER A 133 -7.25 6.51 3.74
N VAL A 134 -7.48 7.80 3.42
CA VAL A 134 -7.32 8.93 4.34
C VAL A 134 -8.66 9.58 4.68
N LEU A 135 -9.47 9.92 3.67
CA LEU A 135 -10.73 10.63 3.93
C LEU A 135 -11.76 9.73 4.63
N ALA A 136 -11.77 8.43 4.33
CA ALA A 136 -12.70 7.49 4.96
C ALA A 136 -12.52 7.44 6.48
N PRO A 137 -11.30 7.25 7.03
CA PRO A 137 -11.11 7.22 8.47
C PRO A 137 -11.11 8.59 9.15
N PHE A 138 -10.72 9.69 8.48
CA PHE A 138 -10.40 10.97 9.16
C PHE A 138 -11.31 12.15 8.83
N VAL A 139 -12.19 12.04 7.84
CA VAL A 139 -13.12 13.11 7.44
C VAL A 139 -14.56 12.65 7.58
N GLN A 140 -15.38 13.46 8.27
CA GLN A 140 -16.82 13.24 8.44
C GLN A 140 -17.49 13.09 7.08
N ALA A 141 -18.41 12.12 6.95
CA ALA A 141 -19.02 11.74 5.68
C ALA A 141 -19.61 12.93 4.88
N ALA A 142 -20.23 13.89 5.58
CA ALA A 142 -20.81 15.08 4.97
C ALA A 142 -19.80 15.99 4.25
N PHE A 143 -18.51 15.91 4.61
CA PHE A 143 -17.44 16.75 4.04
C PHE A 143 -16.65 16.04 2.94
N GLN A 144 -16.64 14.71 2.90
CA GLN A 144 -15.70 13.93 2.07
C GLN A 144 -15.73 14.35 0.60
N ALA A 145 -16.92 14.45 -0.01
CA ALA A 145 -17.07 14.83 -1.41
C ALA A 145 -16.51 16.22 -1.75
N LYS A 146 -16.54 17.18 -0.81
CA LYS A 146 -15.99 18.53 -1.04
C LYS A 146 -14.52 18.67 -0.64
N VAL A 147 -14.05 17.79 0.23
CA VAL A 147 -12.66 17.77 0.71
C VAL A 147 -11.76 16.95 -0.22
N GLU A 148 -12.30 15.93 -0.89
CA GLU A 148 -11.57 15.07 -1.81
C GLU A 148 -10.69 15.84 -2.81
N PRO A 149 -11.22 16.78 -3.63
CA PRO A 149 -10.37 17.48 -4.60
C PRO A 149 -9.24 18.31 -3.94
N ILE A 150 -9.45 18.81 -2.71
CA ILE A 150 -8.44 19.59 -1.97
C ILE A 150 -7.31 18.66 -1.51
N TYR A 151 -7.67 17.50 -0.95
CA TYR A 151 -6.71 16.53 -0.46
C TYR A 151 -6.00 15.79 -1.60
N GLU A 152 -6.71 15.45 -2.69
CA GLU A 152 -6.13 14.85 -3.90
C GLU A 152 -5.06 15.76 -4.50
N GLU A 153 -5.35 17.06 -4.66
CA GLU A 153 -4.37 18.03 -5.15
C GLU A 153 -3.14 18.10 -4.23
N ALA A 154 -3.34 18.06 -2.91
CA ALA A 154 -2.24 18.05 -1.94
C ALA A 154 -1.37 16.80 -2.04
N LEU A 155 -1.99 15.64 -2.24
CA LEU A 155 -1.30 14.37 -2.42
C LEU A 155 -0.49 14.36 -3.73
N PHE A 156 -1.05 14.93 -4.80
CA PHE A 156 -0.37 15.03 -6.09
C PHE A 156 0.81 16.01 -6.04
N ARG A 157 0.67 17.14 -5.32
CA ARG A 157 1.80 18.02 -5.02
C ARG A 157 2.90 17.29 -4.26
N ALA A 158 2.56 16.43 -3.30
CA ALA A 158 3.55 15.63 -2.58
C ALA A 158 4.26 14.63 -3.51
N ILE A 159 3.51 13.88 -4.34
CA ILE A 159 4.09 12.96 -5.34
C ILE A 159 5.05 13.69 -6.29
N ARG A 160 4.68 14.89 -6.77
CA ARG A 160 5.57 15.70 -7.62
C ARG A 160 6.85 16.11 -6.88
N ARG A 161 6.74 16.64 -5.67
CA ARG A 161 7.90 17.08 -4.86
C ARG A 161 8.86 15.93 -4.55
N ILE A 162 8.35 14.71 -4.31
CA ILE A 162 9.19 13.51 -4.12
C ILE A 162 10.04 13.26 -5.35
N GLN A 163 9.44 13.26 -6.55
CA GLN A 163 10.12 13.00 -7.81
C GLN A 163 11.10 14.12 -8.18
N ASP A 164 10.80 15.37 -7.83
CA ASP A 164 11.72 16.50 -8.04
C ASP A 164 12.96 16.43 -7.14
N ALA A 165 12.85 15.78 -5.98
CA ALA A 165 13.90 15.73 -4.97
C ALA A 165 14.72 14.43 -4.99
N ILE A 166 14.15 13.33 -5.49
CA ILE A 166 14.78 12.01 -5.51
C ILE A 166 15.05 11.59 -6.97
N PRO A 167 16.28 11.19 -7.32
CA PRO A 167 16.60 10.70 -8.67
C PRO A 167 15.64 9.58 -9.09
N HIS A 168 15.09 9.68 -10.31
CA HIS A 168 14.06 8.76 -10.80
C HIS A 168 14.56 7.30 -10.87
N ASP A 169 15.83 7.11 -11.23
CA ASP A 169 16.47 5.80 -11.27
C ASP A 169 16.72 5.21 -9.87
N GLU A 170 16.63 6.01 -8.81
CA GLU A 170 16.67 5.56 -7.42
C GLU A 170 15.29 5.49 -6.74
N LEU A 171 14.22 5.92 -7.41
CA LEU A 171 12.88 6.00 -6.82
C LEU A 171 11.96 4.88 -7.30
N ALA A 172 11.12 4.39 -6.38
CA ALA A 172 9.90 3.65 -6.64
C ALA A 172 8.75 4.23 -5.80
N ILE A 173 7.58 4.41 -6.40
CA ILE A 173 6.36 4.87 -5.72
C ILE A 173 5.38 3.70 -5.64
N GLN A 174 4.97 3.35 -4.43
CA GLN A 174 3.91 2.37 -4.19
C GLN A 174 2.61 3.10 -3.84
N ILE A 175 1.50 2.68 -4.46
CA ILE A 175 0.16 3.15 -4.13
C ILE A 175 -0.55 2.08 -3.29
N ASP A 176 -0.99 2.44 -2.08
CA ASP A 176 -1.61 1.52 -1.12
C ASP A 176 -3.14 1.55 -1.20
N LEU A 177 -3.72 0.42 -1.59
CA LEU A 177 -5.15 0.23 -1.87
C LEU A 177 -5.87 -0.43 -0.67
N ALA A 178 -5.98 0.28 0.46
CA ALA A 178 -6.54 -0.26 1.70
C ALA A 178 -8.07 -0.15 1.77
N ALA A 179 -8.61 1.08 1.81
CA ALA A 179 -10.07 1.30 1.85
C ALA A 179 -10.75 0.82 0.56
N ASP A 180 -10.01 0.84 -0.55
CA ASP A 180 -10.41 0.45 -1.89
C ASP A 180 -11.07 -0.92 -1.95
N THR A 181 -10.56 -1.90 -1.22
CA THR A 181 -11.09 -3.26 -1.25
C THR A 181 -12.42 -3.35 -0.50
N ALA A 182 -12.57 -2.60 0.59
CA ALA A 182 -13.83 -2.50 1.32
C ALA A 182 -14.93 -1.88 0.43
N TYR A 183 -14.58 -0.83 -0.33
CA TYR A 183 -15.48 -0.21 -1.30
C TYR A 183 -15.80 -1.14 -2.46
N TRP A 184 -14.81 -1.85 -2.99
CA TRP A 184 -14.97 -2.78 -4.11
C TRP A 184 -15.97 -3.91 -3.81
N GLU A 185 -15.95 -4.40 -2.58
CA GLU A 185 -16.79 -5.49 -2.07
C GLU A 185 -18.12 -4.98 -1.46
N GLY A 186 -18.33 -3.67 -1.36
CA GLY A 186 -19.54 -3.08 -0.79
C GLY A 186 -19.68 -3.30 0.73
N TYR A 187 -18.57 -3.30 1.46
CA TYR A 187 -18.57 -3.58 2.89
C TYR A 187 -19.25 -2.48 3.72
N GLU A 188 -20.21 -2.87 4.57
CA GLU A 188 -21.16 -1.95 5.21
C GLU A 188 -20.52 -0.88 6.11
N LEU A 189 -19.39 -1.18 6.75
CA LEU A 189 -18.71 -0.20 7.62
C LEU A 189 -17.92 0.86 6.85
N PHE A 190 -17.66 0.63 5.57
CA PHE A 190 -16.92 1.52 4.68
C PHE A 190 -17.83 1.97 3.54
N GLN A 191 -18.57 3.05 3.78
CA GLN A 191 -19.48 3.61 2.78
C GLN A 191 -18.75 4.70 1.97
N PRO A 192 -18.60 4.55 0.64
CA PRO A 192 -18.03 5.58 -0.20
C PRO A 192 -19.01 6.75 -0.34
N TRP A 193 -18.48 7.96 -0.52
CA TRP A 193 -19.26 9.18 -0.78
C TRP A 193 -19.51 9.42 -2.28
N PHE A 194 -19.16 8.44 -3.11
CA PHE A 194 -19.29 8.43 -4.57
C PHE A 194 -20.04 7.18 -5.02
N GLY A 195 -20.47 7.18 -6.29
CA GLY A 195 -21.14 6.03 -6.90
C GLY A 195 -22.64 5.93 -6.65
N ASP A 196 -23.26 6.87 -5.92
CA ASP A 196 -24.71 6.96 -5.72
C ASP A 196 -25.37 5.66 -5.17
N GLY A 197 -24.63 4.86 -4.39
CA GLY A 197 -25.10 3.56 -3.90
C GLY A 197 -25.08 2.42 -4.93
N ASP A 198 -24.55 2.66 -6.14
CA ASP A 198 -24.33 1.66 -7.17
C ASP A 198 -22.89 1.14 -7.11
N LEU A 199 -22.74 -0.15 -6.84
CA LEU A 199 -21.44 -0.78 -6.64
C LEU A 199 -20.56 -0.76 -7.90
N GLU A 200 -21.12 -0.83 -9.11
CA GLU A 200 -20.32 -0.74 -10.32
C GLU A 200 -19.81 0.69 -10.56
N LYS A 201 -20.60 1.71 -10.20
CA LYS A 201 -20.10 3.09 -10.21
C LYS A 201 -19.00 3.31 -9.17
N VAL A 202 -19.13 2.71 -7.98
CA VAL A 202 -18.08 2.72 -6.94
C VAL A 202 -16.79 2.08 -7.48
N ARG A 203 -16.89 0.89 -8.07
CA ARG A 203 -15.74 0.19 -8.68
C ARG A 203 -15.09 0.99 -9.79
N ALA A 204 -15.89 1.60 -10.67
CA ALA A 204 -15.38 2.45 -11.74
C ALA A 204 -14.63 3.67 -11.18
N HIS A 205 -15.17 4.31 -10.14
CA HIS A 205 -14.52 5.44 -9.49
C HIS A 205 -13.22 5.05 -8.75
N CYS A 206 -13.19 3.88 -8.11
CA CYS A 206 -11.97 3.29 -7.55
C CYS A 206 -10.86 3.15 -8.59
N VAL A 207 -11.18 2.61 -9.77
CA VAL A 207 -10.19 2.50 -10.86
C VAL A 207 -9.74 3.87 -11.32
N ASP A 208 -10.68 4.79 -11.52
CA ASP A 208 -10.43 6.15 -12.03
C ASP A 208 -9.46 6.93 -11.13
N TYR A 209 -9.65 6.97 -9.80
CA TYR A 209 -8.71 7.69 -8.93
C TYR A 209 -7.35 7.01 -8.82
N VAL A 210 -7.29 5.67 -8.85
CA VAL A 210 -6.00 4.96 -8.86
C VAL A 210 -5.23 5.26 -10.15
N VAL A 211 -5.91 5.26 -11.30
CA VAL A 211 -5.31 5.61 -12.59
C VAL A 211 -4.82 7.06 -12.61
N ARG A 212 -5.57 8.01 -12.04
CA ARG A 212 -5.10 9.41 -11.89
C ARG A 212 -3.85 9.51 -11.03
N MET A 213 -3.79 8.77 -9.92
CA MET A 213 -2.62 8.70 -9.05
C MET A 213 -1.41 8.13 -9.77
N ILE A 214 -1.58 7.02 -10.52
CA ILE A 214 -0.52 6.47 -11.37
C ILE A 214 -0.04 7.51 -12.38
N GLY A 215 -0.96 8.26 -12.99
CA GLY A 215 -0.63 9.33 -13.92
C GLY A 215 0.13 10.52 -13.33
N GLN A 216 0.28 10.61 -12.01
CA GLN A 216 1.16 11.59 -11.36
C GLN A 216 2.61 11.14 -11.23
N VAL A 217 2.88 9.85 -11.50
CA VAL A 217 4.24 9.29 -11.50
C VAL A 217 4.82 9.43 -12.91
N ASP A 218 6.05 9.94 -13.02
CA ASP A 218 6.77 10.08 -14.29
C ASP A 218 7.08 8.71 -14.88
N GLY A 219 7.07 8.59 -16.22
CA GLY A 219 7.18 7.30 -16.90
C GLY A 219 8.53 6.57 -16.75
N ASP A 220 9.54 7.23 -16.19
CA ASP A 220 10.85 6.68 -15.85
C ASP A 220 11.05 6.44 -14.34
N VAL A 221 10.02 6.71 -13.52
CA VAL A 221 9.93 6.31 -12.11
C VAL A 221 9.13 5.01 -12.02
N GLU A 222 9.60 4.07 -11.20
CA GLU A 222 8.87 2.82 -10.99
C GLU A 222 7.59 3.08 -10.17
N VAL A 223 6.42 2.69 -10.69
CA VAL A 223 5.16 2.68 -9.94
C VAL A 223 4.72 1.26 -9.62
N GLY A 224 4.18 1.02 -8.43
CA GLY A 224 3.58 -0.25 -8.06
C GLY A 224 2.36 -0.12 -7.18
N LEU A 225 1.65 -1.23 -7.01
CA LEU A 225 0.41 -1.31 -6.23
C LEU A 225 0.54 -2.29 -5.08
N HIS A 226 0.14 -1.87 -3.88
CA HIS A 226 -0.11 -2.78 -2.77
C HIS A 226 -1.62 -2.97 -2.61
N ASN A 227 -2.08 -4.19 -2.91
CA ASN A 227 -3.45 -4.56 -2.58
C ASN A 227 -3.53 -4.93 -1.10
N CYS A 228 -4.56 -4.45 -0.41
CA CYS A 228 -4.77 -4.77 0.99
C CYS A 228 -6.25 -5.12 1.23
N TYR A 229 -6.53 -6.06 2.13
CA TYR A 229 -7.89 -6.33 2.64
C TYR A 229 -8.21 -5.52 3.90
N GLY A 230 -7.38 -4.55 4.24
CA GLY A 230 -7.39 -3.90 5.55
C GLY A 230 -6.94 -4.86 6.66
N ASP A 231 -6.13 -4.36 7.58
CA ASP A 231 -5.78 -5.08 8.80
C ASP A 231 -6.32 -4.29 10.00
N MET A 232 -7.21 -4.96 10.73
CA MET A 232 -7.99 -4.45 11.85
C MET A 232 -7.68 -5.28 13.11
N ASP A 233 -6.43 -5.22 13.58
CA ASP A 233 -5.92 -5.98 14.74
C ASP A 233 -5.79 -7.50 14.45
N HIS A 234 -5.03 -7.83 13.40
CA HIS A 234 -4.77 -9.20 12.93
C HIS A 234 -6.01 -9.97 12.45
N ARG A 235 -7.06 -9.24 12.06
CA ARG A 235 -8.25 -9.76 11.39
C ARG A 235 -8.62 -8.83 10.24
N HIS A 236 -9.10 -9.40 9.15
CA HIS A 236 -9.68 -8.62 8.06
C HIS A 236 -11.08 -8.17 8.45
N PHE A 237 -11.51 -7.00 7.94
CA PHE A 237 -12.91 -6.60 8.08
C PHE A 237 -13.86 -7.56 7.34
N MET A 238 -13.34 -8.23 6.30
CA MET A 238 -13.95 -9.33 5.58
C MET A 238 -12.84 -10.35 5.28
N GLU A 239 -12.99 -11.59 5.76
CA GLU A 239 -12.05 -12.67 5.42
C GLU A 239 -12.19 -13.00 3.92
N PRO A 240 -11.17 -12.74 3.10
CA PRO A 240 -11.27 -12.99 1.67
C PRO A 240 -11.27 -14.49 1.43
N THR A 241 -12.11 -14.93 0.49
CA THR A 241 -12.18 -16.34 0.07
C THR A 241 -11.50 -16.58 -1.28
N SER A 242 -11.12 -15.50 -1.98
CA SER A 242 -10.48 -15.53 -3.29
C SER A 242 -9.77 -14.21 -3.58
N LEU A 243 -8.74 -14.24 -4.44
CA LEU A 243 -8.13 -13.03 -5.02
C LEU A 243 -8.95 -12.41 -6.16
N ALA A 244 -10.11 -12.95 -6.51
CA ALA A 244 -10.89 -12.54 -7.69
C ALA A 244 -11.18 -11.02 -7.74
N ALA A 245 -11.57 -10.40 -6.61
CA ALA A 245 -11.84 -8.97 -6.57
C ALA A 245 -10.60 -8.12 -6.80
N LEU A 246 -9.47 -8.50 -6.21
CA LEU A 246 -8.18 -7.81 -6.42
C LEU A 246 -7.71 -7.96 -7.86
N VAL A 247 -7.83 -9.17 -8.42
CA VAL A 247 -7.50 -9.47 -9.81
C VAL A 247 -8.36 -8.66 -10.77
N GLU A 248 -9.66 -8.58 -10.53
CA GLU A 248 -10.57 -7.80 -11.35
C GLU A 248 -10.21 -6.30 -11.31
N ARG A 249 -10.00 -5.75 -10.12
CA ARG A 249 -9.58 -4.34 -9.95
C ARG A 249 -8.27 -4.06 -10.68
N THR A 250 -7.26 -4.89 -10.45
CA THR A 250 -5.95 -4.76 -11.10
C THR A 250 -6.06 -4.86 -12.62
N ARG A 251 -6.89 -5.76 -13.16
CA ARG A 251 -7.15 -5.84 -14.60
C ARG A 251 -7.77 -4.55 -15.14
N ARG A 252 -8.79 -4.01 -14.48
CA ARG A 252 -9.44 -2.75 -14.90
C ARG A 252 -8.48 -1.56 -14.84
N ILE A 253 -7.52 -1.55 -13.89
CA ILE A 253 -6.44 -0.55 -13.82
C ILE A 253 -5.47 -0.72 -14.99
N TYR A 254 -5.01 -1.94 -15.29
CA TYR A 254 -4.13 -2.20 -16.44
C TYR A 254 -4.72 -1.74 -17.78
N GLU A 255 -6.04 -1.79 -17.94
CA GLU A 255 -6.73 -1.35 -19.16
C GLU A 255 -6.69 0.18 -19.35
N GLN A 256 -6.38 0.93 -18.30
CA GLN A 256 -6.49 2.39 -18.27
C GLN A 256 -5.22 3.12 -17.82
N THR A 257 -4.24 2.39 -17.28
CA THR A 257 -2.99 2.98 -16.77
C THR A 257 -2.23 3.73 -17.88
N PRO A 258 -1.71 4.94 -17.62
CA PRO A 258 -0.99 5.73 -18.60
C PRO A 258 0.42 5.21 -18.90
N HIS A 259 0.99 4.42 -18.01
CA HIS A 259 2.33 3.82 -18.15
C HIS A 259 2.45 2.48 -17.40
N PRO A 260 3.54 1.72 -17.58
CA PRO A 260 3.67 0.39 -17.00
C PRO A 260 3.66 0.34 -15.47
N ILE A 261 2.88 -0.58 -14.89
CA ILE A 261 2.93 -0.89 -13.46
C ILE A 261 4.06 -1.91 -13.24
N THR A 262 5.10 -1.47 -12.55
CA THR A 262 6.38 -2.19 -12.45
C THR A 262 6.40 -3.27 -11.37
N PHE A 263 5.59 -3.13 -10.31
CA PHE A 263 5.42 -4.18 -9.30
C PHE A 263 4.01 -4.18 -8.71
N ILE A 264 3.51 -5.36 -8.34
CA ILE A 264 2.23 -5.50 -7.65
C ILE A 264 2.36 -6.52 -6.51
N HIS A 265 1.84 -6.14 -5.35
CA HIS A 265 1.71 -7.02 -4.21
C HIS A 265 0.25 -7.51 -4.05
N PHE A 266 0.11 -8.81 -3.79
CA PHE A 266 -1.17 -9.46 -3.45
C PHE A 266 -1.11 -10.10 -2.06
N PRO A 267 -2.02 -9.77 -1.14
CA PRO A 267 -2.06 -10.31 0.21
C PRO A 267 -2.64 -11.73 0.19
N VAL A 268 -2.03 -12.65 0.97
CA VAL A 268 -2.51 -14.02 1.14
C VAL A 268 -2.65 -14.28 2.64
N PRO A 269 -3.87 -14.29 3.21
CA PRO A 269 -4.04 -14.48 4.64
C PRO A 269 -3.85 -15.93 5.07
N LYS A 270 -3.56 -16.12 6.37
CA LYS A 270 -3.49 -17.46 6.98
C LYS A 270 -4.78 -18.26 6.80
N SER A 271 -5.93 -17.60 6.74
CA SER A 271 -7.24 -18.22 6.53
C SER A 271 -7.38 -18.89 5.15
N ALA A 272 -6.58 -18.48 4.15
CA ALA A 272 -6.54 -19.12 2.84
C ALA A 272 -5.87 -20.51 2.86
N ALA A 273 -5.21 -20.91 3.95
CA ALA A 273 -4.43 -22.15 4.04
C ALA A 273 -5.20 -23.43 3.68
N SER A 274 -6.51 -23.46 3.95
CA SER A 274 -7.39 -24.61 3.63
C SER A 274 -7.90 -24.61 2.18
N ASN A 275 -7.67 -23.53 1.42
CA ASN A 275 -8.23 -23.29 0.09
C ASN A 275 -7.24 -22.58 -0.84
N LEU A 276 -5.93 -22.87 -0.74
CA LEU A 276 -4.88 -22.07 -1.39
C LEU A 276 -4.98 -22.02 -2.91
N GLU A 277 -5.14 -23.17 -3.58
CA GLU A 277 -5.22 -23.20 -5.05
C GLU A 277 -6.42 -22.40 -5.57
N PRO A 278 -7.68 -22.63 -5.12
CA PRO A 278 -8.81 -21.81 -5.57
C PRO A 278 -8.71 -20.34 -5.14
N PHE A 279 -8.08 -20.05 -4.01
CA PHE A 279 -7.85 -18.67 -3.56
C PHE A 279 -6.94 -17.91 -4.54
N LEU A 280 -5.85 -18.56 -4.99
CA LEU A 280 -4.83 -17.99 -5.86
C LEU A 280 -5.16 -18.07 -7.36
N ALA A 281 -6.01 -19.03 -7.76
CA ALA A 281 -6.36 -19.30 -9.17
C ALA A 281 -6.67 -18.07 -10.03
N PRO A 282 -7.37 -17.02 -9.54
CA PRO A 282 -7.63 -15.83 -10.33
C PRO A 282 -6.38 -15.11 -10.86
N LEU A 283 -5.20 -15.26 -10.23
CA LEU A 283 -3.96 -14.61 -10.67
C LEU A 283 -3.56 -14.98 -12.11
N VAL A 284 -4.00 -16.15 -12.60
CA VAL A 284 -3.74 -16.60 -13.98
C VAL A 284 -4.24 -15.59 -15.00
N ASP A 285 -5.35 -14.91 -14.73
CA ASP A 285 -5.96 -13.93 -15.63
C ASP A 285 -5.08 -12.67 -15.83
N LEU A 286 -4.15 -12.40 -14.91
CA LEU A 286 -3.22 -11.27 -15.00
C LEU A 286 -1.86 -11.64 -15.60
N LEU A 287 -1.53 -12.93 -15.78
CA LEU A 287 -0.25 -13.35 -16.36
C LEU A 287 0.07 -12.68 -17.71
N PRO A 288 -0.89 -12.49 -18.65
CA PRO A 288 -0.61 -11.75 -19.88
C PRO A 288 -0.21 -10.29 -19.62
N LYS A 289 -0.89 -9.63 -18.68
CA LYS A 289 -0.62 -8.23 -18.30
C LYS A 289 0.70 -8.08 -17.56
N PHE A 290 1.03 -8.99 -16.67
CA PHE A 290 2.34 -8.99 -16.01
C PHE A 290 3.49 -9.10 -17.03
N LYS A 291 3.34 -9.94 -18.06
CA LYS A 291 4.34 -10.06 -19.14
C LYS A 291 4.41 -8.81 -20.01
N GLU A 292 3.26 -8.25 -20.39
CA GLU A 292 3.17 -7.03 -21.21
C GLU A 292 3.84 -5.83 -20.53
N HIS A 293 3.62 -5.66 -19.22
CA HIS A 293 4.15 -4.54 -18.44
C HIS A 293 5.51 -4.83 -17.78
N ASN A 294 6.04 -6.05 -17.93
CA ASN A 294 7.20 -6.55 -17.18
C ASN A 294 7.02 -6.33 -15.65
N THR A 295 5.83 -6.62 -15.15
CA THR A 295 5.45 -6.44 -13.74
C THR A 295 6.10 -7.52 -12.87
N GLU A 296 6.76 -7.10 -11.80
CA GLU A 296 7.22 -7.97 -10.73
C GLU A 296 6.06 -8.26 -9.75
N VAL A 297 5.73 -9.53 -9.59
CA VAL A 297 4.63 -9.96 -8.70
C VAL A 297 5.20 -10.38 -7.35
N TYR A 298 4.65 -9.84 -6.28
CA TYR A 298 4.98 -10.22 -4.91
C TYR A 298 3.75 -10.79 -4.20
N LEU A 299 3.89 -11.97 -3.60
CA LEU A 299 2.79 -12.63 -2.89
C LEU A 299 3.05 -12.56 -1.37
N GLY A 300 2.03 -12.12 -0.63
CA GLY A 300 2.01 -12.00 0.81
C GLY A 300 1.93 -13.33 1.56
N VAL A 301 2.76 -14.30 1.22
CA VAL A 301 2.72 -15.69 1.71
C VAL A 301 3.61 -15.96 2.93
N VAL A 302 4.43 -14.98 3.33
CA VAL A 302 5.30 -15.10 4.50
C VAL A 302 4.49 -14.82 5.76
N HIS A 303 4.43 -15.81 6.63
CA HIS A 303 3.82 -15.67 7.96
C HIS A 303 4.85 -15.99 9.05
N GLU A 304 4.91 -15.11 10.03
CA GLU A 304 5.79 -15.20 11.18
C GLU A 304 5.61 -16.52 11.93
N ASN A 305 6.73 -17.06 12.41
CA ASN A 305 6.81 -18.33 13.15
C ASN A 305 6.20 -19.53 12.42
N ASN A 306 6.01 -19.46 11.10
CA ASN A 306 5.30 -20.49 10.34
C ASN A 306 5.92 -20.78 8.96
N LEU A 307 7.15 -21.28 8.97
CA LEU A 307 7.88 -21.69 7.76
C LEU A 307 7.13 -22.78 6.98
N ASP A 308 6.52 -23.74 7.66
CA ASP A 308 5.81 -24.85 7.00
C ASP A 308 4.58 -24.37 6.24
N LEU A 309 3.80 -23.44 6.81
CA LEU A 309 2.70 -22.80 6.08
C LEU A 309 3.23 -21.99 4.91
N THR A 310 4.27 -21.18 5.13
CA THR A 310 4.88 -20.37 4.07
C THR A 310 5.32 -21.24 2.89
N ARG A 311 5.99 -22.38 3.14
CA ARG A 311 6.40 -23.33 2.09
C ARG A 311 5.20 -23.93 1.34
N LYS A 312 4.10 -24.25 2.04
CA LYS A 312 2.86 -24.72 1.41
C LYS A 312 2.25 -23.66 0.51
N MET A 313 2.21 -22.41 0.96
CA MET A 313 1.69 -21.28 0.19
C MET A 313 2.56 -20.98 -1.04
N VAL A 314 3.88 -20.99 -0.90
CA VAL A 314 4.84 -20.86 -2.01
C VAL A 314 4.65 -21.97 -3.04
N ALA A 315 4.48 -23.22 -2.60
CA ALA A 315 4.25 -24.34 -3.50
C ALA A 315 2.93 -24.17 -4.27
N ALA A 316 1.82 -23.84 -3.60
CA ALA A 316 0.53 -23.60 -4.24
C ALA A 316 0.58 -22.44 -5.25
N ALA A 317 1.26 -21.34 -4.90
CA ALA A 317 1.51 -20.23 -5.83
C ALA A 317 2.31 -20.67 -7.06
N GLY A 318 3.31 -21.55 -6.87
CA GLY A 318 4.07 -22.16 -7.94
C GLY A 318 3.23 -22.98 -8.91
N GLU A 319 2.33 -23.81 -8.40
CA GLU A 319 1.41 -24.59 -9.24
C GLU A 319 0.45 -23.69 -10.03
N VAL A 320 -0.03 -22.60 -9.42
CA VAL A 320 -0.96 -21.66 -10.07
C VAL A 320 -0.27 -20.77 -11.12
N LEU A 321 0.92 -20.24 -10.82
CA LEU A 321 1.64 -19.31 -11.70
C LEU A 321 2.52 -20.03 -12.74
N GLY A 322 2.75 -21.34 -12.58
CA GLY A 322 3.60 -22.13 -13.45
C GLY A 322 5.03 -21.59 -13.51
N ASP A 323 5.52 -21.33 -14.72
CA ASP A 323 6.89 -20.82 -14.95
C ASP A 323 7.03 -19.30 -14.71
N PHE A 324 5.95 -18.59 -14.35
CA PHE A 324 6.04 -17.16 -14.09
C PHE A 324 6.72 -16.89 -12.73
N PRO A 325 7.85 -16.16 -12.70
CA PRO A 325 8.57 -15.91 -11.45
C PRO A 325 7.81 -14.93 -10.57
N PHE A 326 7.92 -15.10 -9.25
CA PHE A 326 7.33 -14.18 -8.27
C PHE A 326 8.27 -14.00 -7.07
N GLY A 327 8.12 -12.90 -6.34
CA GLY A 327 8.78 -12.68 -5.06
C GLY A 327 7.82 -12.92 -3.89
N VAL A 328 8.37 -12.94 -2.69
CA VAL A 328 7.58 -13.12 -1.45
C VAL A 328 7.52 -11.85 -0.62
N ALA A 329 6.46 -11.73 0.15
CA ALA A 329 6.27 -10.67 1.13
C ALA A 329 5.43 -11.21 2.29
N THR A 330 5.29 -10.42 3.35
CA THR A 330 4.18 -10.57 4.29
C THR A 330 2.89 -10.08 3.66
N GLU A 331 1.77 -10.41 4.30
CA GLU A 331 0.45 -9.97 3.85
C GLU A 331 0.27 -8.44 3.85
N CYS A 332 0.85 -7.76 4.85
CA CYS A 332 0.78 -6.31 5.00
C CYS A 332 2.11 -5.78 5.56
N GLY A 333 2.20 -4.47 5.82
CA GLY A 333 3.31 -3.88 6.55
C GLY A 333 3.40 -4.37 7.99
N TRP A 334 4.57 -4.22 8.61
CA TRP A 334 4.90 -4.80 9.91
C TRP A 334 4.62 -3.85 11.08
N GLY A 335 4.01 -2.68 10.86
CA GLY A 335 3.84 -1.66 11.92
C GLY A 335 3.21 -2.15 13.22
N ARG A 336 2.39 -3.22 13.16
CA ARG A 336 1.74 -3.88 14.31
C ARG A 336 2.39 -5.20 14.74
N THR A 337 3.42 -5.66 14.03
CA THR A 337 4.10 -6.93 14.30
C THR A 337 4.91 -6.84 15.59
N ALA A 338 4.87 -7.89 16.42
CA ALA A 338 5.64 -7.92 17.65
C ALA A 338 7.15 -8.04 17.36
N ALA A 339 8.00 -7.45 18.20
CA ALA A 339 9.45 -7.42 17.97
C ALA A 339 10.08 -8.81 17.74
N GLY A 340 9.60 -9.85 18.44
CA GLY A 340 10.09 -11.23 18.28
C GLY A 340 9.68 -11.90 16.96
N GLU A 341 8.71 -11.36 16.25
CA GLU A 341 8.20 -11.92 14.99
C GLU A 341 9.00 -11.42 13.78
N ILE A 342 9.63 -10.25 13.89
CA ILE A 342 10.42 -9.64 12.79
C ILE A 342 11.58 -10.55 12.39
N GLU A 343 12.34 -11.08 13.34
CA GLU A 343 13.45 -11.99 13.07
C GLU A 343 12.96 -13.26 12.34
N SER A 344 11.80 -13.78 12.75
CA SER A 344 11.18 -14.91 12.08
C SER A 344 10.78 -14.59 10.64
N ILE A 345 10.16 -13.44 10.41
CA ILE A 345 9.76 -12.97 9.06
C ILE A 345 11.00 -12.85 8.16
N LEU A 346 12.06 -12.20 8.63
CA LEU A 346 13.31 -12.03 7.87
C LEU A 346 13.93 -13.37 7.50
N SER A 347 14.06 -14.27 8.48
CA SER A 347 14.62 -15.61 8.30
C SER A 347 13.81 -16.46 7.31
N ILE A 348 12.48 -16.49 7.47
CA ILE A 348 11.58 -17.22 6.57
C ILE A 348 11.66 -16.65 5.16
N SER A 349 11.64 -15.31 5.02
CA SER A 349 11.72 -14.65 3.71
C SER A 349 13.00 -15.03 2.96
N ALA A 350 14.14 -15.04 3.66
CA ALA A 350 15.42 -15.42 3.07
C ALA A 350 15.50 -16.93 2.71
N GLU A 351 14.90 -17.79 3.53
CA GLU A 351 14.85 -19.25 3.34
C GLU A 351 14.02 -19.65 2.11
N VAL A 352 12.91 -18.96 1.84
CA VAL A 352 11.98 -19.34 0.77
C VAL A 352 12.20 -18.59 -0.55
N SER A 353 13.19 -17.70 -0.63
CA SER A 353 13.46 -16.89 -1.83
C SER A 353 14.94 -16.86 -2.21
N GLU A 354 15.19 -16.72 -3.51
CA GLU A 354 16.53 -16.54 -4.08
C GLU A 354 16.93 -15.05 -4.11
N PRO A 355 18.24 -14.73 -4.00
CA PRO A 355 18.76 -13.39 -4.30
C PRO A 355 18.41 -12.91 -5.72
N ILE A 356 18.35 -11.60 -5.89
CA ILE A 356 18.07 -10.93 -7.17
C ILE A 356 19.30 -10.18 -7.75
N PHE A 357 20.40 -10.12 -6.99
CA PHE A 357 21.67 -9.53 -7.39
C PHE A 357 22.79 -10.57 -7.37
#